data_AF-A0A1M7L680-F1
#
_entry.id   AF-A0A1M7L680-F1
#
_cell.length_a   1.000
_cell.length_b   1.000
_cell.length_c   1.000
_cell.angle_alpha   90.00
_cell.angle_beta   90.00
_cell.angle_gamma   90.00
#
_symmetry.space_group_name_H-M   'P 1'
#
loop_
_entity.id
_entity.type
_entity.pdbx_description
1 polymer ?
#
loop_
_entity_poly.entity_id
_entity_poly.type
_entity_poly.pdbx_seq_one_letter_code
_entity_poly.pdbx_strand_id
1 'polypeptide(L)'
;MLYNYKYNGKELQETDQYDYAIGDNYSVFTSWTTSKSTAQDFATAMGKAPGVILSKRFKIGVNAIPNVSPTAKRMQENEWLIFGPVIRANVQYVKP
;
A
#
# COMPACT_ATOMS: atom_id res chain seq x y z
N MET A 1 -9.49 0.07 -9.33
CA MET A 1 -8.77 -1.08 -8.75
C MET A 1 -7.73 -0.48 -7.82
N LEU A 2 -7.54 -1.04 -6.63
CA LEU A 2 -6.44 -0.62 -5.76
C LEU A 2 -5.36 -1.70 -5.74
N TYR A 3 -4.12 -1.28 -5.57
CA TYR A 3 -2.92 -2.10 -5.54
C TYR A 3 -2.17 -1.92 -4.22
N ASN A 4 -1.68 -3.00 -3.64
CA ASN A 4 -0.77 -3.02 -2.50
C ASN A 4 0.51 -3.75 -2.92
N TYR A 5 1.63 -3.47 -2.27
CA TYR A 5 2.92 -4.07 -2.59
C TYR A 5 3.50 -4.76 -1.36
N LYS A 6 4.20 -5.87 -1.58
CA LYS A 6 4.97 -6.55 -0.54
C LYS A 6 6.40 -6.76 -1.01
N TYR A 7 7.34 -6.22 -0.26
CA TYR A 7 8.75 -6.55 -0.40
C TYR A 7 9.04 -7.85 0.35
N ASN A 8 9.59 -8.84 -0.36
CA ASN A 8 10.02 -10.12 0.22
C ASN A 8 8.95 -10.89 1.02
N GLY A 9 7.67 -10.77 0.65
CA GLY A 9 6.56 -11.56 1.21
C GLY A 9 6.08 -11.14 2.61
N LYS A 10 6.65 -10.09 3.22
CA LYS A 10 6.19 -9.59 4.53
C LYS A 10 5.17 -8.48 4.36
N GLU A 11 4.03 -8.62 5.03
CA GLU A 11 3.10 -7.53 5.34
C GLU A 11 3.65 -6.83 6.58
N LEU A 12 3.75 -5.51 6.54
CA LEU A 12 4.25 -4.72 7.67
C LEU A 12 3.00 -4.12 8.36
N GLN A 13 2.82 -4.37 9.67
CA GLN A 13 1.58 -4.14 10.45
C GLN A 13 1.79 -3.28 11.71
N GLU A 14 0.72 -2.52 12.08
CA GLU A 14 0.13 -2.17 13.41
C GLU A 14 0.28 -0.83 14.22
N THR A 15 -0.78 -0.05 14.50
CA THR A 15 -0.89 0.98 15.59
C THR A 15 0.00 2.25 15.57
N ASP A 16 -0.22 3.23 14.71
CA ASP A 16 -0.72 4.58 15.06
C ASP A 16 -0.71 5.51 13.83
N GLN A 17 -1.64 6.45 13.78
CA GLN A 17 -1.90 7.31 12.62
C GLN A 17 -0.81 8.38 12.36
N TYR A 18 0.13 8.56 13.30
CA TYR A 18 1.08 9.67 13.33
C TYR A 18 2.46 9.39 12.73
N ASP A 19 2.88 8.13 12.58
CA ASP A 19 4.24 7.77 12.08
C ASP A 19 4.28 7.28 10.61
N TYR A 20 3.16 7.41 9.92
CA TYR A 20 2.90 6.87 8.58
C TYR A 20 3.80 7.40 7.43
N ALA A 21 4.62 8.40 7.70
CA ALA A 21 5.26 9.25 6.70
C ALA A 21 6.73 8.92 6.39
N ILE A 22 7.38 8.13 7.25
CA ILE A 22 8.84 8.02 7.27
C ILE A 22 9.32 6.56 7.33
N GLY A 23 8.46 5.62 6.93
CA GLY A 23 8.83 4.21 6.77
C GLY A 23 8.71 3.35 8.02
N ASP A 24 7.84 3.73 8.97
CA ASP A 24 7.48 2.89 10.10
C ASP A 24 6.04 2.37 9.94
N ASN A 25 5.90 1.05 9.96
CA ASN A 25 4.78 0.35 9.32
C ASN A 25 3.80 -0.27 10.31
N TYR A 26 3.73 0.38 11.45
CA TYR A 26 2.86 0.05 12.55
C TYR A 26 1.54 0.84 12.34
N SER A 27 0.59 0.32 11.52
CA SER A 27 -0.81 0.82 11.43
C SER A 27 -1.91 -0.27 11.38
N VAL A 28 -3.10 0.01 11.94
CA VAL A 28 -4.32 -0.81 11.73
C VAL A 28 -4.86 -0.74 10.30
N PHE A 29 -4.26 0.11 9.45
CA PHE A 29 -4.58 0.26 8.05
C PHE A 29 -3.52 -0.39 7.15
N THR A 30 -3.96 -0.98 6.05
CA THR A 30 -3.09 -1.36 4.95
C THR A 30 -3.07 -0.25 3.89
N SER A 31 -1.87 0.02 3.35
CA SER A 31 -1.61 0.99 2.28
C SER A 31 -2.02 0.47 0.91
N TRP A 32 -2.78 1.24 0.14
CA TRP A 32 -3.12 0.89 -1.23
C TRP A 32 -3.04 2.11 -2.16
N THR A 33 -2.74 1.88 -3.44
CA THR A 33 -2.66 2.93 -4.46
C THR A 33 -3.53 2.61 -5.67
N THR A 34 -3.99 3.64 -6.38
CA THR A 34 -4.61 3.48 -7.71
C THR A 34 -3.58 3.30 -8.82
N SER A 35 -2.30 3.61 -8.55
CA SER A 35 -1.21 3.58 -9.53
C SER A 35 -0.52 2.21 -9.54
N LYS A 36 -0.69 1.46 -10.63
CA LYS A 36 -0.01 0.16 -10.79
C LYS A 36 1.51 0.32 -10.90
N SER A 37 1.99 1.37 -11.57
CA SER A 37 3.42 1.65 -11.71
C SER A 37 4.06 1.92 -10.34
N THR A 38 3.44 2.76 -9.52
CA THR A 38 3.90 3.02 -8.14
C THR A 38 3.95 1.73 -7.34
N ALA A 39 2.90 0.90 -7.37
CA ALA A 39 2.92 -0.40 -6.69
C ALA A 39 4.04 -1.33 -7.19
N GLN A 40 4.37 -1.28 -8.48
CA GLN A 40 5.46 -2.06 -9.06
C GLN A 40 6.84 -1.55 -8.64
N ASP A 41 7.04 -0.23 -8.63
CA ASP A 41 8.28 0.40 -8.19
C ASP A 41 8.59 0.00 -6.74
N PHE A 42 7.60 0.11 -5.84
CA PHE A 42 7.77 -0.32 -4.46
C PHE A 42 7.94 -1.84 -4.30
N ALA A 43 7.15 -2.65 -5.03
CA ALA A 43 7.27 -4.10 -4.97
C ALA A 43 8.67 -4.57 -5.40
N THR A 44 9.29 -3.89 -6.37
CA THR A 44 10.57 -4.28 -6.95
C THR A 44 11.78 -3.57 -6.32
N ALA A 45 11.60 -2.83 -5.22
CA ALA A 45 12.63 -1.97 -4.63
C ALA A 45 13.29 -1.05 -5.68
N MET A 46 12.46 -0.43 -6.52
CA MET A 46 12.85 0.41 -7.65
C MET A 46 13.71 -0.35 -8.68
N GLY A 47 13.26 -1.56 -9.08
CA GLY A 47 13.94 -2.42 -10.06
C GLY A 47 15.18 -3.16 -9.53
N LYS A 48 15.34 -3.29 -8.21
CA LYS A 48 16.50 -3.97 -7.59
C LYS A 48 16.21 -5.41 -7.17
N ALA A 49 14.95 -5.80 -7.04
CA ALA A 49 14.55 -7.13 -6.56
C ALA A 49 13.20 -7.57 -7.14
N PRO A 50 12.91 -8.87 -7.22
CA PRO A 50 11.56 -9.35 -7.49
C PRO A 50 10.63 -9.07 -6.29
N GLY A 51 9.32 -9.01 -6.56
CA GLY A 51 8.33 -8.68 -5.55
C GLY A 51 6.93 -9.17 -5.85
N VAL A 52 5.97 -8.73 -5.02
CA VAL A 52 4.56 -9.09 -5.13
C VAL A 52 3.70 -7.83 -5.15
N ILE A 53 2.77 -7.77 -6.11
CA ILE A 53 1.68 -6.80 -6.15
C ILE A 53 0.39 -7.53 -5.79
N LEU A 54 -0.33 -7.01 -4.80
CA LEU A 54 -1.69 -7.38 -4.47
C LEU A 54 -2.67 -6.44 -5.17
N SER A 55 -3.81 -6.94 -5.64
CA SER A 55 -4.86 -6.08 -6.20
C SER A 55 -6.26 -6.50 -5.77
N LYS A 56 -7.10 -5.51 -5.46
CA LYS A 56 -8.50 -5.72 -5.07
C LYS A 56 -9.36 -4.50 -5.39
N ARG A 57 -10.64 -4.72 -5.65
CA ARG A 57 -11.64 -3.64 -5.79
C ARG A 57 -12.21 -3.32 -4.42
N PHE A 58 -12.21 -2.03 -4.08
CA PHE A 58 -12.81 -1.51 -2.87
C PHE A 58 -13.87 -0.47 -3.23
N LYS A 59 -14.86 -0.31 -2.38
CA LYS A 59 -15.83 0.78 -2.47
C LYS A 59 -15.22 2.01 -1.78
N ILE A 60 -14.88 3.03 -2.57
CA ILE A 60 -14.32 4.29 -2.09
C ILE A 60 -15.32 4.98 -1.14
N GLY A 61 -14.83 5.53 -0.03
CA GLY A 61 -15.66 6.19 0.98
C GLY A 61 -16.42 5.23 1.91
N VAL A 62 -16.25 3.92 1.75
CA VAL A 62 -16.80 2.89 2.66
C VAL A 62 -15.68 2.02 3.21
N ASN A 63 -14.87 1.42 2.33
CA ASN A 63 -13.80 0.48 2.69
C ASN A 63 -12.40 1.02 2.41
N ALA A 64 -12.31 2.13 1.67
CA ALA A 64 -11.05 2.79 1.32
C ALA A 64 -11.21 4.29 1.56
N ILE A 65 -10.36 4.82 2.43
CA ILE A 65 -10.37 6.22 2.87
C ILE A 65 -9.08 6.87 2.37
N PRO A 66 -9.12 8.08 1.80
CA PRO A 66 -7.89 8.73 1.34
C PRO A 66 -6.96 9.03 2.54
N ASN A 67 -5.65 8.83 2.38
CA ASN A 67 -4.69 9.33 3.35
C ASN A 67 -4.63 10.86 3.26
N VAL A 68 -5.23 11.54 4.23
CA VAL A 68 -5.30 13.01 4.30
C VAL A 68 -4.25 13.63 5.22
N SER A 69 -3.27 12.82 5.68
CA SER A 69 -2.19 13.31 6.54
C SER A 69 -1.39 14.44 5.86
N PRO A 70 -0.84 15.41 6.63
CA PRO A 70 -0.03 16.47 6.07
C PRO A 70 1.16 15.96 5.24
N THR A 71 1.75 14.82 5.63
CA THR A 71 2.84 14.21 4.87
C THR A 71 2.36 13.62 3.56
N ALA A 72 1.29 12.82 3.54
CA ALA A 72 0.75 12.27 2.29
C ALA A 72 0.37 13.36 1.29
N LYS A 73 -0.15 14.50 1.78
CA LYS A 73 -0.40 15.70 0.96
C LYS A 73 0.88 16.34 0.42
N ARG A 74 1.92 16.48 1.26
CA ARG A 74 3.22 17.05 0.86
C ARG A 74 3.95 16.16 -0.15
N MET A 75 3.81 14.84 0.00
CA MET A 75 4.51 13.83 -0.81
C MET A 75 3.67 13.33 -2.00
N GLN A 76 2.42 13.77 -2.13
CA GLN A 76 1.49 13.39 -3.21
C GLN A 76 1.37 11.86 -3.38
N GLU A 77 1.35 11.12 -2.28
CA GLU A 77 1.44 9.64 -2.28
C GLU A 77 0.22 8.95 -2.90
N ASN A 78 -0.91 9.69 -3.04
CA ASN A 78 -2.17 9.19 -3.60
C ASN A 78 -2.61 7.85 -2.95
N GLU A 79 -2.40 7.76 -1.64
CA GLU A 79 -2.63 6.57 -0.86
C GLU A 79 -4.07 6.45 -0.37
N TRP A 80 -4.56 5.22 -0.37
CA TRP A 80 -5.83 4.77 0.16
C TRP A 80 -5.59 3.82 1.33
N LEU A 81 -6.21 4.14 2.46
CA LEU A 81 -6.14 3.36 3.68
C LEU A 81 -7.33 2.41 3.76
N ILE A 82 -7.05 1.13 3.94
CA ILE A 82 -8.05 0.07 4.14
C ILE A 82 -7.88 -0.46 5.56
N PHE A 83 -8.94 -0.46 6.35
CA PHE A 83 -8.88 -0.96 7.73
C PHE A 83 -8.68 -2.48 7.77
N GLY A 84 -7.69 -2.91 8.55
CA GLY A 84 -7.33 -4.31 8.80
C GLY A 84 -6.63 -5.03 7.64
N PRO A 85 -6.29 -6.30 7.86
CA PRO A 85 -5.70 -7.15 6.82
C PRO A 85 -6.70 -7.41 5.69
N VAL A 86 -6.20 -7.40 4.44
CA VAL A 86 -7.03 -7.66 3.27
C VAL A 86 -6.88 -9.10 2.81
N ILE A 87 -7.91 -9.90 3.04
CA ILE A 87 -7.99 -11.27 2.52
C ILE A 87 -8.47 -11.30 1.07
N ARG A 88 -8.15 -12.38 0.33
CA ARG A 88 -8.63 -12.65 -1.04
C ARG A 88 -8.31 -11.54 -2.05
N ALA A 89 -7.14 -10.90 -1.92
CA ALA A 89 -6.59 -10.07 -2.98
C ALA A 89 -6.03 -10.96 -4.09
N ASN A 90 -6.06 -10.49 -5.34
CA ASN A 90 -5.31 -11.14 -6.41
C ASN A 90 -3.82 -10.91 -6.19
N VAL A 91 -3.02 -11.95 -6.37
CA VAL A 91 -1.57 -11.94 -6.19
C VAL A 91 -0.89 -11.95 -7.55
N GLN A 92 -0.03 -10.97 -7.82
CA GLN A 92 0.80 -10.92 -9.02
C GLN A 92 2.29 -10.89 -8.60
N TYR A 93 3.06 -11.87 -9.05
CA TYR A 93 4.53 -11.84 -8.95
C TYR A 93 5.09 -10.92 -10.02
N VAL A 94 6.04 -10.07 -9.64
CA VAL A 94 6.71 -9.14 -10.56
C VAL A 94 8.22 -9.31 -10.47
N LYS A 95 8.88 -9.20 -11.62
CA LYS A 95 10.33 -9.13 -11.74
C LYS A 95 10.74 -7.67 -11.99
N PRO A 96 11.99 -7.30 -11.67
CA PRO A 96 12.55 -6.01 -12.08
C PRO A 96 12.38 -5.73 -13.58
#